data_AF-A0A180EZI5-F1
#
_entry.id   AF-A0A180EZI5-F1
#
_cell.length_a   1.000
_cell.length_b   1.000
_cell.length_c   1.000
_cell.angle_alpha   90.00
_cell.angle_beta   90.00
_cell.angle_gamma   90.00
#
_symmetry.space_group_name_H-M   'P 1'
#
loop_
_entity.id
_entity.type
_entity.pdbx_description
1 polymer ?
#
loop_
_entity_poly.entity_id
_entity_poly.type
_entity_poly.pdbx_seq_one_letter_code
_entity_poly.pdbx_strand_id
1 'polypeptide(L)'
;MFNVQDAIKSGIKNINEKYLIPSFFMKVIINEYKDGNDNNVVILCDKILYDNKKFYVEIVRGIRYWLCSSLCRLHNERFFQEINYFSGYSDYFLRGFYNRHAKQYLEAEKYYQLALDEKQRDKEYTAKAKHEMVIVKMKLGKYGDALKLAEDNYNHQKANTYHIESYFRCLVRSRKPNKYILKHLIEELKDSYDVKKDIIVSTLEAEYKFFIDGDFPEAVKDLRELIDSNPKYRYYPFKTLDEICKKRDAIEMTHDLREMYRKDIDEEPDEAV
;
A
#
# COMPACT_ATOMS: atom_id res chain seq x y z
N MET A 1 11.31 10.35 -13.91
CA MET A 1 12.51 9.86 -13.19
C MET A 1 13.55 9.55 -14.26
N PHE A 2 14.75 10.13 -14.22
CA PHE A 2 15.77 9.83 -15.23
C PHE A 2 16.16 8.36 -15.05
N ASN A 3 15.70 7.49 -15.96
CA ASN A 3 15.82 6.05 -15.78
C ASN A 3 17.21 5.62 -16.24
N VAL A 4 18.18 5.72 -15.33
CA VAL A 4 19.56 5.25 -15.57
C VAL A 4 19.54 3.79 -16.01
N GLN A 5 18.55 2.98 -15.61
CA GLN A 5 18.39 1.61 -16.12
C GLN A 5 18.04 1.55 -17.60
N ASP A 6 17.19 2.44 -18.11
CA ASP A 6 16.86 2.49 -19.55
C ASP A 6 18.06 2.99 -20.35
N ALA A 7 18.79 3.98 -19.83
CA ALA A 7 20.05 4.42 -20.42
C ALA A 7 21.12 3.30 -20.45
N ILE A 8 21.18 2.45 -19.42
CA ILE A 8 22.09 1.29 -19.37
C ILE A 8 21.68 0.26 -20.43
N LYS A 9 20.38 -0.02 -20.54
CA LYS A 9 19.83 -1.00 -21.50
C LYS A 9 19.96 -0.55 -22.96
N SER A 10 19.89 0.75 -23.23
CA SER A 10 20.01 1.32 -24.59
C SER A 10 21.45 1.52 -25.07
N GLY A 11 22.45 1.29 -24.23
CA GLY A 11 23.88 1.30 -24.61
C GLY A 11 24.77 2.01 -23.59
N ILE A 12 25.65 1.24 -22.95
CA ILE A 12 26.53 1.65 -21.83
C ILE A 12 27.51 2.80 -22.18
N LYS A 13 27.75 3.09 -23.46
CA LYS A 13 28.88 3.92 -23.91
C LYS A 13 28.89 5.36 -23.40
N ASN A 14 27.78 5.92 -22.90
CA ASN A 14 27.68 7.33 -22.50
C ASN A 14 27.08 7.56 -21.09
N ILE A 15 27.17 6.60 -20.17
CA ILE A 15 26.72 6.83 -18.79
C ILE A 15 27.87 7.37 -17.94
N ASN A 16 27.68 8.59 -17.42
CA ASN A 16 28.66 9.18 -16.53
C ASN A 16 28.68 8.44 -15.18
N GLU A 17 29.84 7.96 -14.76
CA GLU A 17 30.06 7.18 -13.53
C GLU A 17 29.48 7.86 -12.27
N LYS A 18 29.38 9.21 -12.28
CA LYS A 18 28.75 10.00 -11.21
C LYS A 18 27.28 9.64 -10.92
N TYR A 19 26.58 8.98 -11.85
CA TYR A 19 25.20 8.51 -11.66
C TYR A 19 25.10 7.05 -11.22
N LEU A 20 26.16 6.25 -11.39
CA LEU A 20 26.13 4.82 -11.08
C LEU A 20 26.07 4.57 -9.58
N ILE A 21 26.98 5.17 -8.82
CA ILE A 21 27.03 5.00 -7.35
C ILE A 21 25.73 5.46 -6.68
N PRO A 22 25.18 6.67 -6.97
CA PRO A 22 23.94 7.08 -6.34
C PRO A 22 22.72 6.25 -6.77
N SER A 23 22.69 5.75 -8.01
CA SER A 23 21.61 4.85 -8.46
C SER A 23 21.66 3.50 -7.75
N PHE A 24 22.87 2.98 -7.46
CA PHE A 24 23.04 1.79 -6.65
C PHE A 24 22.52 2.01 -5.22
N PHE A 25 22.89 3.11 -4.57
CA PHE A 25 22.37 3.44 -3.24
C PHE A 25 20.84 3.56 -3.23
N MET A 26 20.26 4.22 -4.23
CA MET A 26 18.81 4.33 -4.36
C MET A 26 18.14 2.96 -4.44
N LYS A 27 18.72 2.04 -5.22
CA LYS A 27 18.20 0.66 -5.35
C LYS A 27 18.26 -0.08 -4.02
N VAL A 28 19.35 0.04 -3.27
CA VAL A 28 19.48 -0.58 -1.94
C VAL A 28 18.44 -0.01 -0.98
N ILE A 29 18.28 1.32 -0.91
CA ILE A 29 17.25 1.97 -0.09
C ILE A 29 15.85 1.46 -0.43
N ILE A 30 15.51 1.37 -1.72
CA ILE A 30 14.20 0.89 -2.17
C ILE A 30 13.97 -0.57 -1.77
N ASN A 31 14.99 -1.42 -1.86
CA ASN A 31 14.86 -2.81 -1.48
C ASN A 31 14.63 -2.95 0.03
N GLU A 32 15.43 -2.27 0.85
CA GLU A 32 15.25 -2.26 2.32
C GLU A 32 13.86 -1.74 2.71
N TYR A 33 13.36 -0.70 2.04
CA TYR A 33 12.01 -0.18 2.26
C TYR A 33 10.92 -1.19 1.90
N LYS A 34 11.09 -1.92 0.78
CA LYS A 34 10.14 -2.97 0.35
C LYS A 34 10.14 -4.16 1.31
N ASP A 35 11.27 -4.46 1.92
CA ASP A 35 11.43 -5.53 2.90
C ASP A 35 10.95 -5.12 4.30
N GLY A 36 10.52 -3.87 4.49
CA GLY A 36 10.03 -3.34 5.78
C GLY A 36 11.14 -2.96 6.77
N ASN A 37 12.39 -2.87 6.31
CA ASN A 37 13.54 -2.53 7.14
C ASN A 37 13.69 -1.01 7.31
N ASP A 38 12.63 -0.32 7.74
CA ASP A 38 12.56 1.14 7.76
C ASP A 38 13.64 1.81 8.62
N ASN A 39 14.03 1.20 9.74
CA ASN A 39 15.15 1.68 10.54
C ASN A 39 16.48 1.64 9.75
N ASN A 40 16.70 0.61 8.94
CA ASN A 40 17.89 0.51 8.11
C ASN A 40 17.86 1.54 6.97
N VAL A 41 16.69 1.79 6.38
CA VAL A 41 16.49 2.86 5.40
C VAL A 41 16.90 4.22 5.99
N VAL A 42 16.46 4.54 7.20
CA VAL A 42 16.83 5.79 7.89
C VAL A 42 18.35 5.90 8.05
N ILE A 43 19.00 4.86 8.58
CA ILE A 43 20.46 4.82 8.79
C ILE A 43 21.22 4.99 7.48
N LEU A 44 20.79 4.30 6.41
CA LEU A 44 21.41 4.40 5.09
C LEU A 44 21.26 5.81 4.52
N CYS A 45 20.06 6.38 4.57
CA CYS A 45 19.79 7.73 4.09
C CYS A 45 20.65 8.77 4.83
N ASP A 46 20.78 8.66 6.15
CA ASP A 46 21.60 9.58 6.95
C ASP A 46 23.08 9.54 6.57
N LYS A 47 23.64 8.33 6.43
CA LYS A 47 25.04 8.14 6.01
C LYS A 47 25.29 8.73 4.62
N ILE A 48 24.36 8.52 3.69
CA ILE A 48 24.50 9.02 2.32
C ILE A 48 24.32 10.54 2.26
N LEU A 49 23.37 11.09 3.03
CA LEU A 49 23.08 12.51 3.04
C LEU A 49 24.16 13.33 3.77
N TYR A 50 24.96 12.72 4.63
CA TYR A 50 26.05 13.40 5.36
C TYR A 50 27.12 14.02 4.43
N ASP A 51 27.44 13.38 3.29
CA ASP A 51 28.37 13.91 2.28
C ASP A 51 27.76 13.92 0.86
N ASN A 52 26.61 14.57 0.72
CA ASN A 52 25.84 14.62 -0.53
C ASN A 52 26.33 15.67 -1.55
N LYS A 53 27.42 16.41 -1.28
CA LYS A 53 27.82 17.60 -2.07
C LYS A 53 28.08 17.31 -3.55
N LYS A 54 28.33 16.04 -3.91
CA LYS A 54 28.58 15.59 -5.29
C LYS A 54 27.34 15.01 -5.97
N PHE A 55 26.22 14.89 -5.26
CA PHE A 55 25.01 14.24 -5.78
C PHE A 55 24.11 15.26 -6.47
N TYR A 56 23.43 14.78 -7.51
CA TYR A 56 22.40 15.55 -8.20
C TYR A 56 21.22 15.83 -7.27
N VAL A 57 20.62 17.01 -7.39
CA VAL A 57 19.49 17.46 -6.57
C VAL A 57 18.33 16.47 -6.64
N GLU A 58 18.10 15.85 -7.80
CA GLU A 58 17.05 14.85 -8.03
C GLU A 58 17.31 13.56 -7.26
N ILE A 59 18.58 13.13 -7.15
CA ILE A 59 18.97 11.95 -6.37
C ILE A 59 18.80 12.24 -4.89
N VAL A 60 19.29 13.41 -4.43
CA VAL A 60 19.11 13.85 -3.03
C VAL A 60 17.63 13.91 -2.67
N ARG A 61 16.80 14.47 -3.57
CA ARG A 61 15.34 14.49 -3.40
C ARG A 61 14.75 13.09 -3.31
N GLY A 62 15.21 12.14 -4.13
CA GLY A 62 14.78 10.74 -4.08
C GLY A 62 15.14 10.05 -2.76
N ILE A 63 16.38 10.25 -2.27
CA ILE A 63 16.84 9.68 -0.98
C ILE A 63 16.00 10.24 0.16
N ARG A 64 15.80 11.57 0.19
CA ARG A 64 14.95 12.22 1.19
C ARG A 64 13.50 11.77 1.13
N TYR A 65 13.00 11.42 -0.06
CA TYR A 65 11.64 10.91 -0.22
C TYR A 65 11.48 9.57 0.49
N TRP A 66 12.41 8.63 0.27
CA TRP A 66 12.40 7.34 0.95
C TRP A 66 12.67 7.46 2.45
N LEU A 67 13.54 8.37 2.87
CA LEU A 67 13.71 8.72 4.28
C LEU A 67 12.38 9.16 4.90
N CYS A 68 11.66 10.10 4.27
CA CYS A 68 10.35 10.53 4.77
C CYS A 68 9.35 9.38 4.81
N SER A 69 9.27 8.55 3.77
CA SER A 69 8.38 7.38 3.74
C SER A 69 8.64 6.42 4.90
N SER A 70 9.91 6.12 5.22
CA SER A 70 10.27 5.29 6.37
C SER A 70 9.96 5.96 7.71
N LEU A 71 10.19 7.27 7.83
CA LEU A 71 9.80 8.02 9.04
C LEU A 71 8.27 8.02 9.24
N CYS A 72 7.48 8.01 8.17
CA CYS A 72 6.02 7.85 8.25
C CYS A 72 5.62 6.51 8.87
N ARG A 73 6.19 5.40 8.39
CA ARG A 73 5.94 4.05 8.93
C ARG A 73 6.37 3.91 10.39
N LEU A 74 7.49 4.53 10.74
CA LEU A 74 8.05 4.53 12.09
C LEU A 74 7.37 5.51 13.05
N HIS A 75 6.39 6.32 12.60
CA HIS A 75 5.80 7.40 13.40
C HIS A 75 6.80 8.38 14.00
N ASN A 76 7.92 8.61 13.31
CA ASN A 76 9.02 9.37 13.86
C ASN A 76 8.81 10.89 13.65
N GLU A 77 8.88 11.67 14.73
CA GLU A 77 8.68 13.13 14.71
C GLU A 77 9.68 13.89 13.81
N ARG A 78 10.86 13.30 13.55
CA ARG A 78 11.84 13.84 12.58
C ARG A 78 11.22 14.05 11.20
N PHE A 79 10.14 13.34 10.87
CA PHE A 79 9.34 13.58 9.66
C PHE A 79 9.05 15.07 9.45
N PHE A 80 8.62 15.79 10.49
CA PHE A 80 8.24 17.20 10.39
C PHE A 80 9.42 18.15 10.11
N GLN A 81 10.65 17.69 10.33
CA GLN A 81 11.85 18.41 9.94
C GLN A 81 12.20 18.14 8.46
N GLU A 82 12.19 16.86 8.07
CA GLU A 82 12.58 16.41 6.72
C GLU A 82 11.57 16.82 5.64
N ILE A 83 10.28 16.87 5.97
CA ILE A 83 9.21 17.20 5.03
C ILE A 83 9.36 18.62 4.45
N ASN A 84 10.01 19.54 5.16
CA ASN A 84 10.25 20.91 4.71
C ASN A 84 11.14 21.00 3.45
N TYR A 85 11.79 19.89 3.07
CA TYR A 85 12.52 19.79 1.79
C TYR A 85 11.57 19.66 0.57
N PHE A 86 10.30 19.31 0.81
CA PHE A 86 9.30 19.07 -0.22
C PHE A 86 8.31 20.22 -0.30
N SER A 87 7.69 20.34 -1.47
CA SER A 87 6.60 21.29 -1.75
C SER A 87 5.66 20.68 -2.79
N GLY A 88 4.43 21.22 -2.86
CA GLY A 88 3.37 20.76 -3.75
C GLY A 88 3.01 19.29 -3.51
N TYR A 89 2.76 18.54 -4.58
CA TYR A 89 2.36 17.12 -4.51
C TYR A 89 3.15 16.27 -3.50
N SER A 90 4.49 16.32 -3.52
CA SER A 90 5.29 15.43 -2.65
C SER A 90 5.09 15.76 -1.17
N ASP A 91 4.94 17.04 -0.83
CA ASP A 91 4.66 17.48 0.54
C ASP A 91 3.29 16.98 1.00
N TYR A 92 2.24 17.26 0.21
CA TYR A 92 0.88 16.80 0.52
C TYR A 92 0.79 15.27 0.59
N PHE A 93 1.37 14.55 -0.37
CA PHE A 93 1.35 13.10 -0.39
C PHE A 93 2.01 12.51 0.86
N LEU A 94 3.22 12.96 1.20
CA LEU A 94 3.96 12.42 2.36
C LEU A 94 3.28 12.76 3.68
N ARG A 95 2.64 13.94 3.81
CA ARG A 95 1.80 14.27 4.98
C ARG A 95 0.58 13.38 5.07
N GLY A 96 -0.08 13.10 3.95
CA GLY A 96 -1.18 12.13 3.89
C GLY A 96 -0.72 10.75 4.33
N PHE A 97 0.46 10.33 3.87
CA PHE A 97 1.07 9.04 4.21
C PHE A 97 1.41 8.93 5.71
N TYR A 98 1.99 9.98 6.29
CA TYR A 98 2.24 10.06 7.74
C TYR A 98 0.95 9.88 8.55
N ASN A 99 -0.10 10.64 8.20
CA ASN A 99 -1.40 10.58 8.88
C ASN A 99 -2.09 9.21 8.70
N ARG A 100 -1.97 8.59 7.52
CA ARG A 100 -2.52 7.25 7.25
C ARG A 100 -1.91 6.23 8.20
N HIS A 101 -0.59 6.17 8.29
CA HIS A 101 0.07 5.23 9.18
C HIS A 101 -0.29 5.53 10.64
N ALA A 102 -0.45 6.81 11.01
CA ALA A 102 -0.88 7.23 12.35
C ALA A 102 -2.36 6.92 12.64
N LYS A 103 -3.06 6.24 11.71
CA LYS A 103 -4.50 5.92 11.75
C LYS A 103 -5.40 7.17 11.81
N GLN A 104 -4.87 8.33 11.45
CA GLN A 104 -5.57 9.61 11.35
C GLN A 104 -6.19 9.76 9.95
N TYR A 105 -7.09 8.84 9.60
CA TYR A 105 -7.60 8.67 8.24
C TYR A 105 -8.33 9.91 7.68
N LEU A 106 -9.06 10.65 8.51
CA LEU A 106 -9.73 11.88 8.07
C LEU A 106 -8.73 12.97 7.67
N GLU A 107 -7.59 13.04 8.35
CA GLU A 107 -6.55 14.01 8.02
C GLU A 107 -5.75 13.55 6.79
N ALA A 108 -5.48 12.26 6.69
CA ALA A 108 -4.88 11.65 5.51
C ALA A 108 -5.71 11.93 4.24
N GLU A 109 -7.05 11.79 4.31
CA GLU A 109 -7.97 12.08 3.21
C GLU A 109 -7.80 13.52 2.71
N LYS A 110 -7.72 14.52 3.61
CA LYS A 110 -7.53 15.93 3.23
C LYS A 110 -6.22 16.13 2.47
N TYR A 111 -5.12 15.59 2.99
CA TYR A 111 -3.81 15.74 2.34
C TYR A 111 -3.73 15.03 0.99
N TYR A 112 -4.32 13.84 0.86
CA TYR A 112 -4.39 13.18 -0.43
C TYR A 112 -5.27 13.95 -1.42
N GLN A 113 -6.35 14.60 -0.97
CA GLN A 113 -7.14 15.48 -1.83
C GLN A 113 -6.30 16.67 -2.32
N LEU A 114 -5.56 17.33 -1.42
CA LEU A 114 -4.64 18.41 -1.79
C LEU A 114 -3.58 17.95 -2.81
N ALA A 115 -3.05 16.72 -2.65
CA ALA A 115 -2.11 16.14 -3.61
C ALA A 115 -2.75 15.90 -4.99
N LEU A 116 -4.01 15.45 -5.04
CA LEU A 116 -4.75 15.20 -6.28
C LEU A 116 -5.18 16.49 -6.99
N ASP A 117 -5.41 17.58 -6.25
CA ASP A 117 -5.82 18.88 -6.80
C ASP A 117 -4.64 19.69 -7.39
N GLU A 118 -3.41 19.21 -7.22
CA GLU A 118 -2.20 19.86 -7.74
C GLU A 118 -2.16 19.83 -9.28
N LYS A 119 -2.47 20.97 -9.90
CA LYS A 119 -2.77 21.11 -11.34
C LYS A 119 -1.59 20.84 -12.30
N GLN A 120 -0.36 20.69 -11.80
CA GLN A 120 0.85 20.64 -12.62
C GLN A 120 1.45 19.23 -12.82
N ARG A 121 0.69 18.16 -12.66
CA ARG A 121 1.23 16.79 -12.70
C ARG A 121 0.54 15.88 -13.71
N ASP A 122 1.33 14.98 -14.27
CA ASP A 122 0.87 13.92 -15.16
C ASP A 122 0.01 12.90 -14.38
N LYS A 123 -0.95 12.27 -15.08
CA LYS A 123 -1.88 11.27 -14.51
C LYS A 123 -1.13 10.12 -13.83
N GLU A 124 -0.03 9.66 -14.43
CA GLU A 124 0.81 8.60 -13.88
C GLU A 124 1.42 8.98 -12.52
N TYR A 125 1.73 10.26 -12.31
CA TYR A 125 2.28 10.76 -11.06
C TYR A 125 1.25 10.77 -9.92
N THR A 126 -0.02 11.00 -10.25
CA THR A 126 -1.13 11.02 -9.27
C THR A 126 -1.64 9.64 -8.86
N ALA A 127 -1.21 8.57 -9.56
CA ALA A 127 -1.66 7.21 -9.31
C ALA A 127 -1.43 6.75 -7.85
N LYS A 128 -0.28 7.14 -7.26
CA LYS A 128 0.02 6.83 -5.85
C LYS A 128 -0.98 7.49 -4.90
N ALA A 129 -1.18 8.81 -5.00
CA ALA A 129 -2.15 9.52 -4.16
C ALA A 129 -3.57 8.97 -4.35
N LYS A 130 -3.93 8.58 -5.57
CA LYS A 130 -5.25 8.00 -5.86
C LYS A 130 -5.42 6.63 -5.22
N HIS A 131 -4.41 5.76 -5.28
CA HIS A 131 -4.44 4.47 -4.58
C HIS A 131 -4.54 4.68 -3.06
N GLU A 132 -3.70 5.53 -2.50
CA GLU A 132 -3.74 5.88 -1.07
C GLU A 132 -5.09 6.44 -0.62
N MET A 133 -5.70 7.31 -1.42
CA MET A 133 -7.05 7.84 -1.20
C MET A 133 -8.09 6.71 -1.14
N VAL A 134 -8.00 5.72 -2.04
CA VAL A 134 -8.89 4.54 -2.02
C VAL A 134 -8.72 3.78 -0.71
N ILE A 135 -7.48 3.51 -0.27
CA ILE A 135 -7.22 2.81 1.00
C ILE A 135 -7.82 3.59 2.19
N VAL A 136 -7.59 4.90 2.28
CA VAL A 136 -8.11 5.74 3.36
C VAL A 136 -9.64 5.76 3.37
N LYS A 137 -10.28 5.89 2.19
CA LYS A 137 -11.74 5.84 2.10
C LYS A 137 -12.30 4.49 2.53
N MET A 138 -11.65 3.38 2.19
CA MET A 138 -12.03 2.05 2.69
C MET A 138 -11.91 1.96 4.22
N LYS A 139 -10.83 2.49 4.81
CA LYS A 139 -10.64 2.53 6.26
C LYS A 139 -11.69 3.38 6.99
N LEU A 140 -12.23 4.40 6.32
CA LEU A 140 -13.34 5.21 6.79
C LEU A 140 -14.73 4.58 6.53
N GLY A 141 -14.80 3.39 5.93
CA GLY A 141 -16.06 2.75 5.53
C GLY A 141 -16.75 3.41 4.33
N LYS A 142 -16.10 4.36 3.65
CA LYS A 142 -16.62 5.12 2.51
C LYS A 142 -16.42 4.37 1.18
N TYR A 143 -16.87 3.12 1.10
CA TYR A 143 -16.66 2.25 -0.07
C TYR A 143 -17.30 2.82 -1.36
N GLY A 144 -18.46 3.47 -1.24
CA GLY A 144 -19.14 4.11 -2.38
C GLY A 144 -18.30 5.23 -3.00
N ASP A 145 -17.71 6.09 -2.16
CA ASP A 145 -16.83 7.18 -2.59
C ASP A 145 -15.53 6.66 -3.19
N ALA A 146 -15.04 5.51 -2.70
CA ALA A 146 -13.81 4.89 -3.15
C ALA A 146 -13.97 4.13 -4.49
N LEU A 147 -15.17 3.61 -4.78
CA LEU A 147 -15.40 2.66 -5.87
C LEU A 147 -14.93 3.17 -7.23
N LYS A 148 -15.34 4.38 -7.61
CA LYS A 148 -14.96 4.97 -8.90
C LYS A 148 -13.44 5.22 -8.99
N LEU A 149 -12.83 5.64 -7.89
CA LEU A 149 -11.38 5.83 -7.83
C LEU A 149 -10.62 4.50 -7.95
N ALA A 150 -11.14 3.45 -7.33
CA ALA A 150 -10.57 2.11 -7.39
C ALA A 150 -10.68 1.49 -8.79
N GLU A 151 -11.85 1.61 -9.42
CA GLU A 151 -12.10 1.18 -10.80
C GLU A 151 -11.16 1.89 -11.78
N ASP A 152 -11.04 3.22 -11.65
CA ASP A 152 -10.13 3.98 -12.50
C ASP A 152 -8.67 3.52 -12.33
N ASN A 153 -8.19 3.29 -11.10
CA ASN A 153 -6.83 2.81 -10.86
C ASN A 153 -6.58 1.46 -11.52
N TYR A 154 -7.52 0.52 -11.36
CA TYR A 154 -7.47 -0.77 -12.02
C TYR A 154 -7.40 -0.61 -13.54
N ASN A 155 -8.25 0.22 -14.15
CA ASN A 155 -8.27 0.41 -15.60
C ASN A 155 -6.98 1.01 -16.17
N HIS A 156 -6.24 1.81 -15.38
CA HIS A 156 -4.94 2.36 -15.81
C HIS A 156 -3.81 1.35 -15.66
N GLN A 157 -3.83 0.47 -14.66
CA GLN A 157 -2.78 -0.51 -14.38
C GLN A 157 -3.39 -1.87 -13.97
N LYS A 158 -3.96 -2.59 -14.94
CA LYS A 158 -4.72 -3.83 -14.70
C LYS A 158 -3.89 -4.96 -14.09
N ALA A 159 -2.59 -4.99 -14.33
CA ALA A 159 -1.69 -6.01 -13.81
C ALA A 159 -1.26 -5.78 -12.34
N ASN A 160 -1.64 -4.66 -11.73
CA ASN A 160 -1.26 -4.34 -10.36
C ASN A 160 -2.23 -4.99 -9.37
N THR A 161 -1.73 -5.96 -8.59
CA THR A 161 -2.51 -6.76 -7.63
C THR A 161 -3.23 -5.89 -6.59
N TYR A 162 -2.60 -4.82 -6.10
CA TYR A 162 -3.20 -3.89 -5.14
C TYR A 162 -4.39 -3.13 -5.72
N HIS A 163 -4.37 -2.82 -7.03
CA HIS A 163 -5.49 -2.15 -7.69
C HIS A 163 -6.65 -3.11 -7.94
N ILE A 164 -6.36 -4.35 -8.33
CA ILE A 164 -7.39 -5.40 -8.47
C ILE A 164 -8.08 -5.62 -7.11
N GLU A 165 -7.30 -5.81 -6.04
CA GLU A 165 -7.80 -6.00 -4.68
C GLU A 165 -8.65 -4.81 -4.20
N SER A 166 -8.15 -3.59 -4.35
CA SER A 166 -8.87 -2.38 -3.93
C SER A 166 -10.20 -2.23 -4.69
N TYR A 167 -10.20 -2.53 -5.98
CA TYR A 167 -11.42 -2.48 -6.78
C TYR A 167 -12.42 -3.55 -6.34
N PHE A 168 -11.96 -4.79 -6.15
CA PHE A 168 -12.79 -5.87 -5.61
C PHE A 168 -13.43 -5.47 -4.29
N ARG A 169 -12.64 -5.00 -3.32
CA ARG A 169 -13.12 -4.67 -1.96
C ARG A 169 -14.14 -3.54 -1.95
N CYS A 170 -13.96 -2.53 -2.82
CA CYS A 170 -14.96 -1.48 -2.99
C CYS A 170 -16.24 -2.02 -3.65
N LEU A 171 -16.10 -2.86 -4.69
CA LEU A 171 -17.23 -3.37 -5.46
C LEU A 171 -18.08 -4.35 -4.66
N VAL A 172 -17.47 -5.28 -3.93
CA VAL A 172 -18.16 -6.33 -3.16
C VAL A 172 -19.03 -5.72 -2.04
N ARG A 173 -18.63 -4.56 -1.52
CA ARG A 173 -19.36 -3.78 -0.50
C ARG A 173 -20.27 -2.69 -1.09
N SER A 174 -20.36 -2.59 -2.40
CA SER A 174 -21.23 -1.61 -3.05
C SER A 174 -22.70 -2.00 -2.95
N ARG A 175 -23.61 -1.06 -3.20
CA ARG A 175 -25.06 -1.31 -3.16
C ARG A 175 -25.53 -2.32 -4.24
N LYS A 176 -24.82 -2.39 -5.36
CA LYS A 176 -25.17 -3.24 -6.52
C LYS A 176 -23.90 -3.90 -7.06
N PRO A 177 -23.34 -4.89 -6.34
CA PRO A 177 -22.12 -5.54 -6.74
C PRO A 177 -22.33 -6.29 -8.07
N ASN A 178 -21.41 -6.13 -9.00
CA ASN A 178 -21.41 -6.90 -10.24
C ASN A 178 -20.66 -8.22 -10.02
N LYS A 179 -21.41 -9.32 -9.89
CA LYS A 179 -20.85 -10.67 -9.64
C LYS A 179 -19.87 -11.12 -10.73
N TYR A 180 -20.11 -10.74 -11.99
CA TYR A 180 -19.22 -11.10 -13.09
C TYR A 180 -17.85 -10.41 -12.95
N ILE A 181 -17.86 -9.10 -12.67
CA ILE A 181 -16.62 -8.34 -12.45
C ILE A 181 -15.88 -8.87 -11.22
N LEU A 182 -16.57 -9.14 -10.12
CA LEU A 182 -15.93 -9.69 -8.90
C LEU A 182 -15.20 -11.01 -9.18
N LYS A 183 -15.84 -11.94 -9.90
CA LYS A 183 -15.22 -13.20 -10.30
C LYS A 183 -14.03 -12.97 -11.23
N HIS A 184 -14.17 -12.08 -12.21
CA HIS A 184 -13.07 -11.74 -13.11
C HIS A 184 -11.84 -11.21 -12.38
N LEU A 185 -12.02 -10.31 -11.39
CA LEU A 185 -10.93 -9.76 -10.60
C LEU A 185 -10.22 -10.85 -9.76
N ILE A 186 -10.97 -11.82 -9.22
CA ILE A 186 -10.38 -12.97 -8.52
C ILE A 186 -9.54 -13.82 -9.48
N GLU A 187 -10.03 -14.12 -10.68
CA GLU A 187 -9.29 -14.90 -11.67
C GLU A 187 -8.02 -14.18 -12.14
N GLU A 188 -8.07 -12.85 -12.38
CA GLU A 188 -6.86 -12.07 -12.69
C GLU A 188 -5.81 -12.11 -11.58
N LEU A 189 -6.22 -12.15 -10.30
CA LEU A 189 -5.29 -12.27 -9.18
C LEU A 189 -4.64 -13.66 -9.11
N LYS A 190 -5.36 -14.73 -9.46
CA LYS A 190 -4.82 -16.10 -9.52
C LYS A 190 -3.66 -16.21 -10.51
N ASP A 191 -3.77 -15.49 -11.62
CA ASP A 191 -2.75 -15.45 -12.68
C ASP A 191 -1.58 -14.49 -12.39
N SER A 192 -1.61 -13.76 -11.27
CA SER A 192 -0.54 -12.83 -10.90
C SER A 192 0.74 -13.52 -10.46
N TYR A 193 1.86 -12.79 -10.51
CA TYR A 193 3.18 -13.21 -10.01
C TYR A 193 3.43 -12.77 -8.55
N ASP A 194 2.40 -12.30 -7.85
CA ASP A 194 2.55 -11.84 -6.47
C ASP A 194 2.75 -13.05 -5.53
N VAL A 195 3.78 -12.98 -4.70
CA VAL A 195 4.10 -14.02 -3.72
C VAL A 195 3.02 -14.19 -2.66
N LYS A 196 2.15 -13.20 -2.50
CA LYS A 196 1.00 -13.21 -1.57
C LYS A 196 -0.31 -13.55 -2.27
N LYS A 197 -0.30 -13.91 -3.56
CA LYS A 197 -1.55 -14.10 -4.31
C LYS A 197 -2.48 -15.14 -3.69
N ASP A 198 -1.95 -16.26 -3.19
CA ASP A 198 -2.80 -17.35 -2.69
C ASP A 198 -3.56 -16.93 -1.43
N ILE A 199 -2.89 -16.21 -0.51
CA ILE A 199 -3.54 -15.69 0.70
C ILE A 199 -4.52 -14.56 0.36
N ILE A 200 -4.18 -13.70 -0.60
CA ILE A 200 -5.08 -12.62 -1.08
C ILE A 200 -6.33 -13.23 -1.71
N VAL A 201 -6.18 -14.08 -2.72
CA VAL A 201 -7.27 -14.73 -3.45
C VAL A 201 -8.20 -15.47 -2.50
N SER A 202 -7.66 -16.32 -1.61
CA SER A 202 -8.49 -17.10 -0.68
C SER A 202 -9.28 -16.21 0.28
N THR A 203 -8.68 -15.09 0.72
CA THR A 203 -9.38 -14.10 1.54
C THR A 203 -10.50 -13.40 0.76
N LEU A 204 -10.27 -13.02 -0.49
CA LEU A 204 -11.28 -12.39 -1.34
C LEU A 204 -12.42 -13.37 -1.70
N GLU A 205 -12.12 -14.65 -1.87
CA GLU A 205 -13.14 -15.69 -2.05
C GLU A 205 -14.02 -15.83 -0.80
N ALA A 206 -13.45 -15.78 0.41
CA ALA A 206 -14.23 -15.74 1.64
C ALA A 206 -15.06 -14.44 1.78
N GLU A 207 -14.51 -13.28 1.38
CA GLU A 207 -15.28 -12.02 1.29
C GLU A 207 -16.47 -12.17 0.31
N TYR A 208 -16.25 -12.81 -0.84
CA TYR A 208 -17.31 -13.08 -1.81
C TYR A 208 -18.40 -13.96 -1.21
N LYS A 209 -18.05 -15.08 -0.56
CA LYS A 209 -19.01 -15.98 0.12
C LYS A 209 -19.87 -15.22 1.11
N PHE A 210 -19.27 -14.35 1.92
CA PHE A 210 -19.99 -13.56 2.91
C PHE A 210 -20.91 -12.50 2.28
N PHE A 211 -20.37 -11.63 1.43
CA PHE A 211 -21.09 -10.44 0.92
C PHE A 211 -22.04 -10.75 -0.24
N ILE A 212 -21.76 -11.78 -1.04
CA ILE A 212 -22.49 -12.06 -2.28
C ILE A 212 -23.38 -13.30 -2.16
N ASP A 213 -22.88 -14.35 -1.51
CA ASP A 213 -23.64 -15.61 -1.35
C ASP A 213 -24.38 -15.66 -0.01
N GLY A 214 -24.02 -14.80 0.95
CA GLY A 214 -24.64 -14.73 2.27
C GLY A 214 -24.21 -15.87 3.20
N ASP A 215 -23.17 -16.61 2.83
CA ASP A 215 -22.68 -17.78 3.56
C ASP A 215 -21.66 -17.37 4.62
N PHE A 216 -22.18 -16.91 5.77
CA PHE A 216 -21.36 -16.53 6.91
C PHE A 216 -20.60 -17.72 7.54
N PRO A 217 -21.21 -18.89 7.79
CA PRO A 217 -20.50 -20.03 8.36
C PRO A 217 -19.31 -20.49 7.53
N GLU A 218 -19.47 -20.64 6.21
CA GLU A 218 -18.36 -21.10 5.36
C GLU A 218 -17.27 -20.03 5.24
N ALA A 219 -17.63 -18.75 5.10
CA ALA A 219 -16.65 -17.67 5.08
C ALA A 219 -15.81 -17.60 6.36
N VAL A 220 -16.43 -17.78 7.53
CA VAL A 220 -15.71 -17.83 8.82
C VAL A 220 -14.79 -19.04 8.88
N LYS A 221 -15.28 -20.21 8.49
CA LYS A 221 -14.47 -21.45 8.47
C LYS A 221 -13.23 -21.28 7.58
N ASP A 222 -13.39 -20.82 6.34
CA ASP A 222 -12.28 -20.59 5.42
C ASP A 222 -11.25 -19.62 6.01
N LEU A 223 -11.70 -18.48 6.54
CA LEU A 223 -10.80 -17.47 7.10
C LEU A 223 -10.03 -18.01 8.30
N ARG A 224 -10.66 -18.80 9.17
CA ARG A 224 -9.99 -19.43 10.32
C ARG A 224 -8.94 -20.44 9.86
N GLU A 225 -9.27 -21.30 8.90
CA GLU A 225 -8.31 -22.24 8.30
C GLU A 225 -7.12 -21.51 7.66
N LEU A 226 -7.36 -20.38 6.97
CA LEU A 226 -6.31 -19.55 6.38
C LEU A 226 -5.38 -18.94 7.45
N ILE A 227 -5.95 -18.43 8.55
CA ILE A 227 -5.19 -17.86 9.68
C ILE A 227 -4.30 -18.92 10.32
N ASP A 228 -4.82 -20.12 10.56
CA ASP A 228 -4.04 -21.18 11.21
C ASP A 228 -2.90 -21.68 10.31
N SER A 229 -3.16 -21.84 9.01
CA SER A 229 -2.20 -22.39 8.04
C SER A 229 -1.16 -21.40 7.50
N ASN A 230 -1.33 -20.09 7.73
CA ASN A 230 -0.43 -19.06 7.20
C ASN A 230 0.18 -18.13 8.27
N PRO A 231 1.07 -18.63 9.16
CA PRO A 231 1.66 -17.84 10.25
C PRO A 231 2.26 -16.50 9.83
N LYS A 232 2.90 -16.44 8.65
CA LYS A 232 3.56 -15.23 8.15
C LYS A 232 2.58 -14.11 7.75
N TYR A 233 1.34 -14.45 7.41
CA TYR A 233 0.38 -13.50 6.82
C TYR A 233 -0.97 -13.49 7.53
N ARG A 234 -1.04 -13.98 8.78
CA ARG A 234 -2.28 -14.11 9.57
C ARG A 234 -3.11 -12.86 9.66
N TYR A 235 -2.45 -11.70 9.81
CA TYR A 235 -3.12 -10.41 9.93
C TYR A 235 -4.16 -10.19 8.82
N TYR A 236 -3.82 -10.57 7.59
CA TYR A 236 -4.62 -10.25 6.41
C TYR A 236 -6.01 -10.91 6.40
N PRO A 237 -6.14 -12.26 6.46
CA PRO A 237 -7.45 -12.90 6.61
C PRO A 237 -8.11 -12.60 7.97
N PHE A 238 -7.33 -12.38 9.04
CA PHE A 238 -7.90 -12.03 10.34
C PHE A 238 -8.66 -10.69 10.30
N LYS A 239 -8.11 -9.67 9.63
CA LYS A 239 -8.77 -8.36 9.47
C LYS A 239 -10.13 -8.50 8.76
N THR A 240 -10.20 -9.36 7.75
CA THR A 240 -11.47 -9.68 7.08
C THR A 240 -12.42 -10.42 8.03
N LEU A 241 -11.94 -11.41 8.77
CA LEU A 241 -12.75 -12.16 9.75
C LEU A 241 -13.34 -11.22 10.80
N ASP A 242 -12.52 -10.33 11.37
CA ASP A 242 -12.94 -9.34 12.34
C ASP A 242 -14.01 -8.39 11.78
N GLU A 243 -13.87 -7.95 10.52
CA GLU A 243 -14.89 -7.13 9.86
C GLU A 243 -16.24 -7.86 9.71
N ILE A 244 -16.24 -9.09 9.19
CA ILE A 244 -17.49 -9.82 8.94
C ILE A 244 -18.18 -10.25 10.24
N CYS A 245 -17.41 -10.62 11.27
CA CYS A 245 -17.91 -10.92 12.60
C CYS A 245 -18.55 -9.68 13.24
N LYS A 246 -17.91 -8.51 13.14
CA LYS A 246 -18.52 -7.24 13.60
C LYS A 246 -19.82 -6.92 12.89
N LYS A 247 -19.91 -7.16 11.57
CA LYS A 247 -21.15 -6.94 10.80
C LYS A 247 -22.29 -7.89 11.18
N ARG A 248 -22.01 -9.00 11.83
CA ARG A 248 -22.97 -10.01 12.30
C ARG A 248 -23.17 -9.99 13.81
N ASP A 249 -22.60 -9.00 14.52
CA ASP A 249 -22.59 -8.93 15.98
C ASP A 249 -22.04 -10.21 16.65
N ALA A 250 -21.04 -10.85 16.02
CA ALA A 250 -20.46 -12.14 16.41
C ALA A 250 -18.95 -12.04 16.72
N ILE A 251 -18.53 -10.98 17.42
CA ILE A 251 -17.12 -10.63 17.66
C ILE A 251 -16.41 -11.69 18.52
N GLU A 252 -17.14 -12.39 19.38
CA GLU A 252 -16.66 -13.48 20.21
C GLU A 252 -16.01 -14.61 19.40
N MET A 253 -16.40 -14.80 18.13
CA MET A 253 -15.81 -15.78 17.21
C MET A 253 -14.35 -15.46 16.83
N THR A 254 -13.81 -14.32 17.24
CA THR A 254 -12.42 -13.91 16.98
C THR A 254 -11.57 -13.82 18.23
N HIS A 255 -12.16 -14.00 19.42
CA HIS A 255 -11.50 -13.75 20.70
C HIS A 255 -10.32 -14.70 20.92
N ASP A 256 -10.53 -15.99 20.68
CA ASP A 256 -9.52 -17.03 20.82
C ASP A 256 -8.32 -16.81 19.89
N LEU A 257 -8.56 -16.36 18.65
CA LEU A 257 -7.49 -16.04 17.70
C LEU A 257 -6.67 -14.83 18.14
N ARG A 258 -7.32 -13.79 18.69
CA ARG A 258 -6.62 -12.61 19.22
C ARG A 258 -5.73 -12.97 20.42
N GLU A 259 -6.19 -13.88 21.28
CA GLU A 259 -5.38 -14.37 22.39
C GLU A 259 -4.20 -15.22 21.90
N MET A 260 -4.45 -16.13 20.97
CA MET A 260 -3.45 -17.08 20.49
C MET A 260 -2.37 -16.42 19.62
N TYR A 261 -2.76 -15.48 18.75
CA TYR A 261 -1.90 -14.89 17.73
C TYR A 261 -1.73 -13.38 17.90
N ARG A 262 -1.83 -12.89 19.15
CA ARG A 262 -1.75 -11.47 19.49
C ARG A 262 -0.63 -10.72 18.78
N LYS A 263 0.57 -11.29 18.77
CA LYS A 263 1.76 -10.68 18.13
C LYS A 263 1.62 -10.53 16.61
N ASP A 264 0.88 -11.42 15.97
CA ASP A 264 0.74 -11.46 14.50
C ASP A 264 -0.45 -10.61 14.02
N ILE A 265 -1.37 -10.24 14.92
CA ILE A 265 -2.66 -9.62 14.61
C ILE A 265 -2.74 -8.15 15.05
N ASP A 266 -2.05 -7.75 16.11
CA ASP A 266 -2.14 -6.38 16.65
C ASP A 266 -1.36 -5.34 15.81
N GLU A 267 -0.41 -5.78 14.98
CA GLU A 267 0.40 -4.93 14.10
C GLU A 267 -0.04 -5.11 12.64
N GLU A 268 -0.64 -4.08 12.04
CA GLU A 268 -0.92 -4.07 10.60
C GLU A 268 0.42 -4.05 9.86
N PRO A 269 0.75 -5.09 9.08
CA PRO A 269 1.99 -5.09 8.32
C PRO A 269 1.94 -3.94 7.31
N ASP A 270 3.07 -3.27 7.13
CA ASP A 270 3.17 -2.18 6.17
C ASP A 270 2.86 -2.70 4.75
N GLU A 271 1.73 -2.27 4.20
CA GLU A 271 1.39 -2.49 2.80
C GLU A 271 2.42 -1.70 1.97
N ALA A 272 3.29 -2.40 1.25
CA ALA A 272 4.27 -1.78 0.36
C ALA A 272 3.58 -1.26 -0.89
N VAL A 273 3.49 0.08 -1.00
CA VAL A 273 2.92 0.83 -2.14
C VAL A 273 4.01 1.30 -3.10
#